data_AF-A0A3M1GZR4-F1
#
_entry.id   AF-A0A3M1GZR4-F1
#
_cell.length_a   1.000
_cell.length_b   1.000
_cell.length_c   1.000
_cell.angle_alpha   90.00
_cell.angle_beta   90.00
_cell.angle_gamma   90.00
#
_symmetry.space_group_name_H-M   'P 1'
#
loop_
_entity.id
_entity.type
_entity.pdbx_description
1 polymer ?
#
loop_
_entity_poly.entity_id
_entity_poly.type
_entity_poly.pdbx_seq_one_letter_code
_entity_poly.pdbx_strand_id
1 'polypeptide(L)'
;MQKTSALDRLRRLDGPTKVGLAFALLGIILTVIGIFRDPGTPVTAWSLAVGSLISGVVWGLVSWAIAVATVEVEKDLAQADGTADGEPD
;
A
#
# COMPACT_ATOMS: atom_id res chain seq x y z
N MET A 1 -19.60 -12.79 22.52
CA MET A 1 -19.36 -12.91 21.06
C MET A 1 -18.43 -11.79 20.61
N GLN A 2 -17.16 -12.11 20.37
CA GLN A 2 -16.06 -11.19 20.02
C GLN A 2 -16.07 -10.83 18.52
N LYS A 3 -16.79 -9.79 18.08
CA LYS A 3 -16.75 -9.34 16.66
C LYS A 3 -16.24 -7.91 16.46
N THR A 4 -15.69 -7.27 17.49
CA THR A 4 -15.27 -5.85 17.50
C THR A 4 -13.77 -5.69 17.79
N SER A 5 -12.90 -6.37 17.03
CA SER A 5 -11.44 -6.09 17.07
C SER A 5 -10.80 -5.85 15.71
N ALA A 6 -11.48 -6.18 14.60
CA ALA A 6 -10.94 -5.96 13.26
C ALA A 6 -11.20 -4.54 12.74
N LEU A 7 -12.35 -3.96 13.07
CA LEU A 7 -12.77 -2.64 12.58
C LEU A 7 -12.03 -1.48 13.27
N ASP A 8 -11.73 -1.61 14.58
CA ASP A 8 -10.90 -0.63 15.30
C ASP A 8 -9.44 -0.64 14.83
N ARG A 9 -8.94 -1.78 14.34
CA ARG A 9 -7.58 -1.88 13.79
C ARG A 9 -7.48 -1.12 12.46
N LEU A 10 -8.53 -1.16 11.64
CA LEU A 10 -8.61 -0.42 10.37
C LEU A 10 -8.61 1.10 10.57
N ARG A 11 -9.26 1.59 11.63
CA ARG A 11 -9.36 3.02 11.94
C ARG A 11 -8.11 3.63 12.60
N ARG A 12 -7.11 2.81 12.94
CA ARG A 12 -5.87 3.23 13.59
C ARG A 12 -4.65 3.11 12.65
N LEU A 13 -4.86 2.73 11.39
CA LEU A 13 -3.83 2.48 10.36
C LEU A 13 -3.98 3.40 9.12
N ASP A 14 -4.51 4.62 9.31
CA ASP A 14 -4.95 5.51 8.22
C ASP A 14 -3.83 6.15 7.36
N GLY A 15 -2.56 5.84 7.59
CA GLY A 15 -1.45 6.28 6.73
C GLY A 15 -1.06 5.24 5.67
N PRO A 16 -0.42 4.12 6.06
CA PRO A 16 0.18 3.18 5.11
C PRO A 16 -0.84 2.49 4.20
N THR A 17 -2.00 2.15 4.76
CA THR A 17 -3.08 1.43 4.05
C THR A 17 -3.65 2.28 2.90
N LYS A 18 -3.75 3.60 3.10
CA LYS A 18 -4.27 4.53 2.10
C LYS A 18 -3.32 4.68 0.90
N VAL A 19 -2.01 4.66 1.17
CA VAL A 19 -0.96 4.72 0.13
C VAL A 19 -0.95 3.42 -0.69
N GLY A 20 -1.02 2.26 -0.04
CA GLY A 20 -1.12 0.97 -0.74
C GLY A 20 -2.37 0.87 -1.63
N LEU A 21 -3.52 1.34 -1.14
CA LEU A 21 -4.76 1.31 -1.91
C LEU A 21 -4.72 2.23 -3.15
N ALA A 22 -4.09 3.40 -3.04
CA ALA A 22 -3.93 4.32 -4.17
C ALA A 22 -3.06 3.72 -5.29
N PHE A 23 -1.94 3.09 -4.94
CA PHE A 23 -1.07 2.42 -5.91
C PHE A 23 -1.70 1.17 -6.52
N ALA A 24 -2.48 0.41 -5.74
CA ALA A 24 -3.25 -0.71 -6.27
C ALA A 24 -4.25 -0.27 -7.35
N LEU A 25 -5.00 0.81 -7.09
CA LEU A 25 -5.91 1.42 -8.06
C LEU A 25 -5.16 1.89 -9.31
N LEU A 26 -4.01 2.53 -9.14
CA LEU A 26 -3.19 2.98 -10.27
C LEU A 26 -2.72 1.81 -11.14
N GLY A 27 -2.27 0.72 -10.51
CA GLY A 27 -1.84 -0.50 -11.21
C GLY A 27 -2.95 -1.15 -12.02
N ILE A 28 -4.17 -1.18 -11.49
CA ILE A 28 -5.36 -1.67 -12.20
C ILE A 28 -5.66 -0.77 -13.40
N ILE A 29 -5.66 0.55 -13.24
CA ILE A 29 -5.92 1.50 -14.33
C ILE A 29 -4.87 1.34 -15.44
N LEU A 30 -3.60 1.22 -15.08
CA LEU A 30 -2.51 1.05 -16.06
C LEU A 30 -2.67 -0.24 -16.85
N THR A 31 -3.06 -1.34 -16.19
CA THR A 31 -3.32 -2.61 -16.87
C THR A 31 -4.49 -2.46 -17.85
N VAL A 32 -5.61 -1.86 -17.44
CA VAL A 32 -6.74 -1.59 -18.34
C VAL A 32 -6.30 -0.78 -19.56
N ILE A 33 -5.52 0.29 -19.38
CA ILE A 33 -5.00 1.12 -20.48
C ILE A 33 -4.09 0.32 -21.42
N GLY A 34 -3.20 -0.51 -20.87
CA GLY A 34 -2.27 -1.33 -21.66
C GLY A 34 -3.00 -2.27 -22.62
N ILE A 35 -4.15 -2.79 -22.21
CA ILE A 35 -4.98 -3.67 -23.02
C ILE A 35 -5.75 -2.90 -24.09
N PHE A 36 -6.33 -1.74 -23.76
CA PHE A 36 -6.97 -0.90 -24.77
C PHE A 36 -5.99 -0.42 -25.84
N ARG A 37 -4.69 -0.34 -25.52
CA ARG A 37 -3.64 0.06 -26.45
C ARG A 37 -3.17 -1.06 -27.38
N ASP A 38 -3.51 -2.32 -27.11
CA ASP A 38 -3.08 -3.47 -27.91
C ASP A 38 -4.28 -4.25 -28.50
N PRO A 39 -4.82 -3.82 -29.66
CA PRO A 39 -6.01 -4.42 -30.26
C PRO A 39 -5.76 -5.77 -30.98
N GLY A 40 -4.50 -6.24 -31.07
CA GLY A 40 -4.11 -7.40 -31.88
C GLY A 40 -4.11 -8.74 -31.15
N THR A 41 -4.22 -8.75 -29.82
CA THR A 41 -4.11 -9.97 -29.02
C THR A 41 -5.51 -10.47 -28.63
N PRO A 42 -5.85 -11.76 -28.76
CA PRO A 42 -7.10 -12.31 -28.22
C PRO A 42 -7.05 -12.29 -26.69
N VAL A 43 -7.32 -11.11 -26.12
CA VAL A 43 -7.36 -10.87 -24.68
C VAL A 43 -8.69 -11.37 -24.14
N THR A 44 -8.66 -12.59 -23.57
CA THR A 44 -9.75 -13.09 -22.74
C THR A 44 -9.88 -12.21 -21.49
N ALA A 45 -11.11 -11.80 -21.15
CA ALA A 45 -11.41 -10.99 -19.95
C ALA A 45 -10.81 -11.57 -18.66
N TRP A 46 -10.59 -12.89 -18.62
CA TRP A 46 -9.89 -13.59 -17.55
C TRP A 46 -8.41 -13.16 -17.41
N SER A 47 -7.66 -13.09 -18.50
CA SER A 47 -6.25 -12.67 -18.49
C SER A 47 -6.10 -11.20 -18.09
N LEU A 48 -7.09 -10.37 -18.43
CA LEU A 48 -7.18 -8.98 -17.98
C LEU A 48 -7.39 -8.90 -16.48
N ALA A 49 -8.35 -9.66 -15.97
CA ALA A 49 -8.67 -9.71 -14.55
C ALA A 49 -7.46 -10.19 -13.75
N VAL A 50 -6.82 -11.28 -14.17
CA VAL A 50 -5.64 -11.85 -13.50
C VAL A 50 -4.45 -10.89 -13.58
N GLY A 51 -4.16 -10.31 -14.75
CA GLY A 51 -3.07 -9.34 -14.91
C GLY A 51 -3.27 -8.08 -14.06
N SER A 52 -4.49 -7.56 -14.02
CA SER A 52 -4.84 -6.37 -13.23
C SER A 52 -4.80 -6.66 -11.74
N LEU A 53 -5.24 -7.86 -11.34
CA LEU A 53 -5.20 -8.31 -9.95
C LEU A 53 -3.76 -8.47 -9.47
N ILE A 54 -2.90 -9.16 -10.24
CA ILE A 54 -1.49 -9.33 -9.88
C ILE A 54 -0.79 -7.97 -9.84
N SER A 55 -0.98 -7.13 -10.86
CA SER A 55 -0.43 -5.78 -10.91
C SER A 55 -0.86 -4.96 -9.70
N GLY A 56 -2.16 -4.83 -9.46
CA GLY A 56 -2.70 -4.06 -8.34
C GLY A 56 -2.26 -4.57 -6.98
N VAL A 57 -2.23 -5.90 -6.78
CA VAL A 57 -1.78 -6.50 -5.52
C VAL A 57 -0.29 -6.28 -5.29
N VAL A 58 0.55 -6.47 -6.31
CA VAL A 58 2.01 -6.27 -6.18
C VAL A 58 2.34 -4.81 -5.90
N TRP A 59 1.81 -3.88 -6.70
CA TRP A 59 2.07 -2.45 -6.49
C TRP A 59 1.46 -1.92 -5.19
N GLY A 60 0.28 -2.42 -4.80
CA GLY A 60 -0.34 -2.06 -3.53
C GLY A 60 0.44 -2.55 -2.31
N LEU A 61 0.92 -3.80 -2.33
CA LEU A 61 1.73 -4.36 -1.24
C LEU A 61 3.10 -3.70 -1.12
N VAL A 62 3.77 -3.43 -2.23
CA VAL A 62 5.06 -2.74 -2.24
C VAL A 62 4.92 -1.34 -1.62
N SER A 63 3.95 -0.54 -2.08
CA SER A 63 3.74 0.81 -1.55
C SER A 63 3.25 0.81 -0.09
N TRP A 64 2.46 -0.19 0.31
CA TRP A 64 2.09 -0.37 1.71
C TRP A 64 3.30 -0.67 2.59
N ALA A 65 4.17 -1.59 2.17
CA ALA A 65 5.38 -1.95 2.91
C ALA A 65 6.33 -0.76 3.07
N ILE A 66 6.53 0.03 2.00
CA ILE A 66 7.36 1.24 2.05
C ILE A 66 6.77 2.24 3.05
N ALA A 67 5.46 2.49 3.00
CA ALA A 67 4.82 3.43 3.91
C ALA A 67 4.87 2.98 5.38
N VAL A 68 4.77 1.67 5.65
CA VAL A 68 5.00 1.12 7.00
C VAL A 68 6.44 1.36 7.45
N ALA A 69 7.42 1.05 6.60
CA ALA A 69 8.83 1.25 6.92
C ALA A 69 9.16 2.72 7.19
N THR A 70 8.62 3.66 6.40
CA THR A 70 8.82 5.10 6.65
C THR A 70 8.24 5.54 7.99
N VAL A 71 7.04 5.07 8.34
CA VAL A 71 6.41 5.41 9.63
C VAL A 71 7.17 4.82 10.82
N GLU A 72 7.80 3.65 10.65
CA GLU A 72 8.68 3.06 11.67
C GLU A 72 9.96 3.89 11.83
N VAL A 73 10.60 4.28 10.73
CA VAL A 73 11.80 5.15 10.75
C VAL A 73 11.52 6.50 11.41
N GLU A 74 10.39 7.15 11.08
CA GLU A 74 10.01 8.44 11.69
C GLU A 74 9.84 8.33 13.22
N LYS A 75 9.33 7.20 13.72
CA LYS A 75 9.20 6.96 15.16
C LYS A 75 10.54 6.72 15.83
N ASP A 76 11.41 5.96 15.19
CA ASP A 76 12.76 5.67 15.71
C ASP A 76 13.60 6.95 15.81
N LEU A 77 13.50 7.83 14.81
CA LEU A 77 14.16 9.15 14.82
C LEU A 77 13.60 10.05 15.92
N ALA A 78 12.27 10.11 16.08
CA ALA A 78 11.66 10.94 17.13
C ALA A 78 12.04 10.50 18.56
N GLN A 79 12.29 9.20 18.77
CA GLN A 79 12.81 8.68 20.04
C GLN A 79 14.29 8.99 20.26
N ALA A 80 15.10 8.93 19.20
CA ALA A 80 16.52 9.27 19.26
C ALA A 80 16.73 10.76 19.61
N ASP A 81 15.97 11.66 18.98
CA ASP A 81 16.03 13.10 19.26
C ASP A 81 15.65 13.41 20.71
N GLY A 82 14.58 12.81 21.24
CA GLY A 82 14.15 13.02 22.62
C GLY A 82 15.10 12.47 23.70
N THR A 83 16.06 11.62 23.32
CA THR A 83 17.08 11.09 24.24
C THR A 83 18.36 11.93 24.20
N ALA A 84 18.63 12.64 23.09
CA ALA A 84 19.78 13.52 22.94
C ALA A 84 19.65 14.84 23.74
N ASP A 85 18.41 15.27 24.02
CA ASP A 85 18.12 16.47 24.84
C ASP A 85 18.23 16.22 26.36
N GLY A 86 18.64 15.02 26.79
CA GLY A 86 18.58 14.54 28.18
C GLY A 86 19.91 14.31 28.89
N GLU A 87 21.01 14.92 28.46
CA GLU A 87 22.29 14.90 29.20
C GLU A 87 22.44 16.20 30.04
N PRO A 88 21.97 16.24 31.30
CA PRO A 88 22.44 17.21 32.27
C PRO A 88 23.88 16.85 32.70
N ASP A 89 24.73 17.86 32.58
CA ASP A 89 26.10 18.06 33.07
C ASP A 89 26.47 17.42 34.43
#